data_AF-A0A8H4QJ93-F1
#
_entry.id   AF-A0A8H4QJ93-F1
#
_cell.length_a   1.000
_cell.length_b   1.000
_cell.length_c   1.000
_cell.angle_alpha   90.00
_cell.angle_beta   90.00
_cell.angle_gamma   90.00
#
_symmetry.space_group_name_H-M   'P 1'
#
loop_
_entity.id
_entity.type
_entity.pdbx_description
1 polymer ?
#
loop_
_entity_poly.entity_id
_entity_poly.type
_entity_poly.pdbx_seq_one_letter_code
_entity_poly.pdbx_strand_id
1 'polypeptide(L)'
;MRTGVFESDPPTFTAGRMRAQAMEQIQSSYPHTVPPQPLSTPPPLPPQPPIQGSYHIQGRLTTDYGNMSSSSRAPATARRTKLKEPRRVYQIYVSQMFDSVRRELVQNQVIWVDRKRGVILDVCDWEEADAWTGYLYNREVEVEVTKVDLRGLTVLPGLVDVHVHFFLHPYSETSWEDQVTKESLAERTIRATVHAKKTLMAGFTTVRDLGTEGAFDADIALRTSLSEVSRAPGYENCRTMIPGPRYYCASRAIVSSGAYGKCL
;
A
#
# COMPACT_ATOMS: atom_id res chain seq x y z
N MET A 1 -7.13 -6.58 -54.24
CA MET A 1 -6.11 -5.68 -53.64
C MET A 1 -6.00 -6.02 -52.16
N ARG A 2 -4.76 -6.18 -51.66
CA ARG A 2 -4.39 -6.93 -50.44
C ARG A 2 -4.76 -6.22 -49.13
N THR A 3 -4.99 -7.06 -48.12
CA THR A 3 -5.01 -6.80 -46.69
C THR A 3 -3.62 -6.39 -46.15
N GLY A 4 -3.59 -5.63 -45.06
CA GLY A 4 -2.37 -5.28 -44.33
C GLY A 4 -2.65 -5.17 -42.83
N VAL A 5 -2.22 -6.18 -42.10
CA VAL A 5 -2.19 -6.27 -40.63
C VAL A 5 -0.88 -5.61 -40.17
N PHE A 6 -0.94 -4.68 -39.21
CA PHE A 6 0.26 -4.18 -38.52
C PHE A 6 0.33 -4.84 -37.15
N GLU A 7 1.24 -5.80 -37.06
CA GLU A 7 1.71 -6.46 -35.85
C GLU A 7 2.95 -5.67 -35.39
N SER A 8 2.98 -5.21 -34.14
CA SER A 8 4.16 -4.58 -33.55
C SER A 8 4.53 -5.30 -32.26
N ASP A 9 5.71 -5.93 -32.28
CA ASP A 9 6.32 -6.65 -31.16
C ASP A 9 6.58 -5.76 -29.92
N PRO A 10 6.57 -6.33 -28.70
CA PRO A 10 6.88 -5.59 -27.48
C PRO A 10 8.40 -5.35 -27.31
N PRO A 11 8.84 -4.16 -26.83
CA PRO A 11 10.25 -3.89 -26.62
C PRO A 11 10.81 -4.67 -25.42
N THR A 12 11.97 -5.27 -25.63
CA THR A 12 12.77 -6.04 -24.68
C THR A 12 13.28 -5.15 -23.55
N PHE A 13 12.97 -5.51 -22.31
CA PHE A 13 13.35 -4.77 -21.11
C PHE A 13 14.81 -5.08 -20.73
N THR A 14 15.71 -4.10 -20.82
CA THR A 14 17.09 -4.23 -20.31
C THR A 14 17.24 -3.41 -19.03
N ALA A 15 16.92 -4.02 -17.88
CA ALA A 15 16.86 -3.39 -16.56
C ALA A 15 18.22 -2.95 -15.95
N GLY A 16 19.32 -2.98 -16.71
CA GLY A 16 20.67 -3.01 -16.15
C GLY A 16 21.48 -1.71 -16.17
N ARG A 17 21.06 -0.64 -16.86
CA ARG A 17 21.97 0.52 -17.11
C ARG A 17 21.51 1.89 -16.62
N MET A 18 20.28 2.06 -16.14
CA MET A 18 19.78 3.40 -15.77
C MET A 18 20.04 3.85 -14.32
N ARG A 19 20.60 2.99 -13.45
CA ARG A 19 20.86 3.34 -12.04
C ARG A 19 22.27 3.85 -11.72
N ALA A 20 23.24 3.67 -12.62
CA ALA A 20 24.63 4.07 -12.35
C ALA A 20 24.91 5.56 -12.61
N GLN A 21 24.24 6.18 -13.58
CA GLN A 21 24.57 7.55 -14.01
C GLN A 21 24.15 8.65 -13.01
N ALA A 22 23.13 8.41 -12.18
CA ALA A 22 22.68 9.40 -11.19
C ALA A 22 23.61 9.50 -9.96
N MET A 23 24.39 8.45 -9.67
CA MET A 23 25.34 8.46 -8.54
C MET A 23 26.73 8.96 -8.96
N GLU A 24 27.16 8.71 -10.20
CA GLU A 24 28.51 9.03 -10.69
C GLU A 24 28.70 10.55 -10.92
N GLN A 25 27.64 11.30 -11.25
CA GLN A 25 27.73 12.73 -11.48
C GLN A 25 27.76 13.58 -10.20
N ILE A 26 27.32 13.06 -9.06
CA ILE A 26 27.37 13.77 -7.77
C ILE A 26 28.82 13.82 -7.24
N GLN A 27 29.65 12.83 -7.55
CA GLN A 27 31.03 12.76 -7.06
C GLN A 27 32.03 13.63 -7.85
N SER A 28 31.74 13.99 -9.11
CA SER A 28 32.68 14.77 -9.93
C SER A 28 32.72 16.27 -9.62
N SER A 29 31.78 16.76 -8.81
CA SER A 29 31.50 18.19 -8.63
C SER A 29 32.14 18.83 -7.40
N TYR A 30 32.94 18.10 -6.60
CA TYR A 30 33.48 18.59 -5.33
C TYR A 30 35.01 18.52 -5.25
N PRO A 31 35.74 19.66 -5.26
CA PRO A 31 37.16 19.69 -4.93
C PRO A 31 37.39 19.81 -3.41
N HIS A 32 38.30 18.96 -2.91
CA HIS A 32 38.97 18.96 -1.59
C HIS A 32 38.16 18.52 -0.35
N THR A 33 38.38 17.27 0.03
CA THR A 33 38.01 16.64 1.31
C THR A 33 38.85 17.20 2.47
N VAL A 34 38.17 17.80 3.46
CA VAL A 34 38.73 18.01 4.81
C VAL A 34 38.61 16.67 5.56
N PRO A 35 39.68 16.14 6.19
CA PRO A 35 39.58 14.88 6.92
C PRO A 35 38.64 15.02 8.14
N PRO A 36 37.79 14.01 8.43
CA PRO A 36 36.85 14.07 9.53
C PRO A 36 37.59 14.06 10.89
N GLN A 37 37.22 15.00 11.76
CA GLN A 37 37.63 15.00 13.16
C GLN A 37 36.98 13.80 13.88
N PRO A 38 37.68 13.11 14.80
CA PRO A 38 37.13 11.97 15.51
C PRO A 38 35.97 12.41 16.43
N LEU A 39 34.80 11.75 16.30
CA LEU A 39 33.67 11.98 17.21
C LEU A 39 34.02 11.52 18.62
N SER A 40 33.86 12.41 19.60
CA SER A 40 33.86 12.05 21.02
C SER A 40 32.67 11.13 21.33
N THR A 41 32.92 9.98 21.95
CA THR A 41 31.87 9.05 22.38
C THR A 41 30.94 9.72 23.41
N PRO A 42 29.62 9.69 23.22
CA PRO A 42 28.69 10.20 24.23
C PRO A 42 28.74 9.32 25.50
N PRO A 43 28.52 9.91 26.70
CA PRO A 43 28.49 9.16 27.94
C PRO A 43 27.34 8.14 27.97
N PRO A 44 27.48 7.01 28.68
CA PRO A 44 26.45 5.98 28.75
C PRO A 44 25.19 6.49 29.46
N LEU A 45 24.03 6.08 28.94
CA LEU A 45 22.73 6.41 29.52
C LEU A 45 22.55 5.75 30.90
N PRO A 46 21.88 6.41 31.85
CA PRO A 46 21.57 5.83 33.14
C PRO A 46 20.58 4.64 33.00
N PRO A 47 20.66 3.63 33.88
CA PRO A 47 19.78 2.47 33.84
C PRO A 47 18.32 2.86 34.12
N GLN A 48 17.40 2.35 33.31
CA GLN A 48 15.96 2.59 33.51
C GLN A 48 15.39 1.71 34.64
N PRO A 49 14.44 2.23 35.45
CA PRO A 49 13.77 1.45 36.48
C PRO A 49 12.85 0.37 35.87
N PRO A 50 12.63 -0.75 36.57
CA PRO A 50 11.82 -1.86 36.06
C PRO A 50 10.35 -1.46 35.88
N ILE A 51 9.79 -1.79 34.71
CA ILE A 51 8.38 -1.62 34.38
C ILE A 51 7.58 -2.67 35.15
N GLN A 52 6.91 -2.27 36.23
CA GLN A 52 5.86 -3.06 36.89
C GLN A 52 4.49 -2.48 36.50
N GLY A 53 3.73 -3.24 35.72
CA GLY A 53 2.37 -2.86 35.31
C GLY A 53 1.60 -4.05 34.77
N SER A 54 1.04 -4.87 35.66
CA SER A 54 0.08 -5.92 35.35
C SER A 54 -1.32 -5.29 35.19
N TYR A 55 -1.87 -5.30 33.98
CA TYR A 55 -3.26 -4.88 33.75
C TYR A 55 -4.22 -6.04 34.06
N HIS A 56 -4.78 -6.05 35.27
CA HIS A 56 -5.96 -6.85 35.62
C HIS A 56 -7.23 -6.04 35.33
N ILE A 57 -8.01 -6.45 34.32
CA ILE A 57 -9.35 -5.92 34.08
C ILE A 57 -10.35 -6.75 34.91
N GLN A 58 -10.72 -6.24 36.09
CA GLN A 58 -11.86 -6.76 36.86
C GLN A 58 -13.13 -6.00 36.45
N GLY A 59 -13.93 -6.60 35.57
CA GLY A 59 -15.29 -6.15 35.27
C GLY A 59 -16.25 -6.66 36.34
N ARG A 60 -16.69 -5.75 37.22
CA ARG A 60 -17.67 -5.99 38.28
C ARG A 60 -19.08 -6.10 37.68
N LEU A 61 -19.66 -7.30 37.71
CA LEU A 61 -21.09 -7.52 37.47
C LEU A 61 -21.87 -7.01 38.69
N THR A 62 -22.65 -5.95 38.53
CA THR A 62 -23.68 -5.55 39.51
C THR A 62 -25.03 -6.10 39.05
N THR A 63 -25.53 -7.07 39.80
CA THR A 63 -26.90 -7.57 39.77
C THR A 63 -27.83 -6.55 40.40
N ASP A 64 -28.80 -6.01 39.64
CA ASP A 64 -29.99 -5.37 40.20
C ASP A 64 -31.22 -6.19 39.79
N TYR A 65 -31.82 -6.83 40.80
CA TYR A 65 -33.12 -7.47 40.74
C TYR A 65 -34.20 -6.41 40.99
N GLY A 66 -35.02 -6.12 39.97
CA GLY A 66 -36.20 -5.26 40.05
C GLY A 66 -37.44 -5.99 39.51
N ASN A 67 -38.50 -5.98 40.31
CA ASN A 67 -39.67 -6.86 40.31
C ASN A 67 -40.65 -6.72 39.12
N MET A 68 -41.51 -7.73 38.99
CA MET A 68 -42.42 -8.11 37.90
C MET A 68 -43.58 -7.12 37.60
N SER A 69 -44.04 -7.08 36.33
CA SER A 69 -45.47 -6.96 36.03
C SER A 69 -45.84 -7.64 34.71
N SER A 70 -46.99 -8.30 34.70
CA SER A 70 -47.54 -9.21 33.71
C SER A 70 -48.19 -8.52 32.50
N SER A 71 -47.95 -9.03 31.29
CA SER A 71 -48.88 -8.87 30.17
C SER A 71 -48.67 -10.01 29.15
N SER A 72 -49.74 -10.77 28.92
CA SER A 72 -49.82 -11.87 27.96
C SER A 72 -49.76 -11.35 26.52
N ARG A 73 -48.92 -11.95 25.68
CA ARG A 73 -48.93 -11.73 24.23
C ARG A 73 -48.71 -13.04 23.50
N ALA A 74 -49.58 -13.28 22.51
CA ALA A 74 -49.70 -14.43 21.62
C ALA A 74 -48.35 -14.93 21.02
N PRO A 75 -48.25 -16.19 20.55
CA PRO A 75 -46.98 -16.75 20.10
C PRO A 75 -46.45 -15.98 18.90
N ALA A 76 -45.23 -15.45 19.05
CA ALA A 76 -44.51 -14.77 18.00
C ALA A 76 -44.26 -15.77 16.85
N THR A 77 -44.87 -15.50 15.71
CA THR A 77 -44.46 -16.03 14.40
C THR A 77 -42.95 -15.92 14.27
N ALA A 78 -42.31 -17.03 13.90
CA ALA A 78 -40.87 -17.15 13.76
C ALA A 78 -40.29 -15.95 13.00
N ARG A 79 -39.56 -15.10 13.72
CA ARG A 79 -38.85 -13.96 13.17
C ARG A 79 -37.74 -14.54 12.29
N ARG A 80 -38.03 -14.66 10.99
CA ARG A 80 -37.08 -15.05 9.94
C ARG A 80 -35.88 -14.12 10.08
N THR A 81 -34.81 -14.61 10.72
CA THR A 81 -33.57 -13.86 10.89
C THR A 81 -33.09 -13.51 9.48
N LYS A 82 -32.78 -12.22 9.23
CA LYS A 82 -32.18 -11.80 7.96
C LYS A 82 -30.95 -12.68 7.73
N LEU A 83 -31.00 -13.54 6.71
CA LEU A 83 -29.82 -14.29 6.27
C LEU A 83 -28.73 -13.25 6.01
N LYS A 84 -27.62 -13.39 6.74
CA LYS A 84 -26.46 -12.51 6.62
C LYS A 84 -25.91 -12.71 5.20
N GLU A 85 -25.69 -11.63 4.45
CA GLU A 85 -25.16 -11.73 3.09
C GLU A 85 -23.91 -12.62 3.05
N PRO A 86 -23.76 -13.48 2.03
CA PRO A 86 -22.64 -14.40 1.96
C PRO A 86 -21.33 -13.63 1.88
N ARG A 87 -20.31 -14.11 2.56
CA ARG A 87 -18.97 -13.52 2.47
C ARG A 87 -18.36 -13.90 1.13
N ARG A 88 -17.91 -12.91 0.37
CA ARG A 88 -17.22 -13.11 -0.90
C ARG A 88 -15.73 -13.24 -0.68
N VAL A 89 -15.13 -14.30 -1.22
CA VAL A 89 -13.71 -14.59 -1.08
C VAL A 89 -13.09 -14.95 -2.43
N TYR A 90 -11.81 -14.63 -2.59
CA TYR A 90 -10.97 -15.16 -3.65
C TYR A 90 -10.19 -16.37 -3.15
N GLN A 91 -10.15 -17.40 -3.99
CA GLN A 91 -9.27 -18.56 -3.85
C GLN A 91 -8.27 -18.52 -5.01
N ILE A 92 -7.02 -18.14 -4.74
CA ILE A 92 -6.01 -17.89 -5.76
C ILE A 92 -5.04 -19.07 -5.80
N TYR A 93 -5.02 -19.81 -6.90
CA TYR A 93 -4.12 -20.95 -7.09
C TYR A 93 -2.80 -20.46 -7.69
N VAL A 94 -1.70 -20.78 -7.04
CA VAL A 94 -0.36 -20.35 -7.45
C VAL A 94 0.58 -21.56 -7.54
N SER A 95 1.33 -21.66 -8.62
CA SER A 95 2.37 -22.70 -8.76
C SER A 95 3.61 -22.36 -7.96
N GLN A 96 3.95 -21.07 -7.88
CA GLN A 96 5.11 -20.59 -7.15
C GLN A 96 4.78 -19.27 -6.45
N MET A 97 5.14 -19.16 -5.17
CA MET A 97 4.97 -17.96 -4.37
C MET A 97 6.24 -17.67 -3.58
N PHE A 98 6.63 -16.41 -3.45
CA PHE A 98 7.73 -16.02 -2.57
C PHE A 98 7.24 -15.80 -1.13
N ASP A 99 7.78 -16.59 -0.20
CA ASP A 99 7.62 -16.38 1.23
C ASP A 99 8.73 -15.44 1.72
N SER A 100 8.35 -14.24 2.14
CA SER A 100 9.31 -13.21 2.60
C SER A 100 9.91 -13.50 3.97
N VAL A 101 9.24 -14.29 4.81
CA VAL A 101 9.72 -14.69 6.14
C VAL A 101 10.79 -15.76 5.99
N ARG A 102 10.50 -16.78 5.18
CA ARG A 102 11.41 -17.91 4.92
C ARG A 102 12.46 -17.59 3.85
N ARG A 103 12.22 -16.56 3.04
CA ARG A 103 13.06 -16.11 1.91
C ARG A 103 13.25 -17.19 0.85
N GLU A 104 12.20 -17.96 0.60
CA GLU A 104 12.20 -19.07 -0.34
C GLU A 104 10.99 -19.01 -1.27
N LEU A 105 11.07 -19.73 -2.39
CA LEU A 105 9.96 -19.90 -3.30
C LEU A 105 9.23 -21.20 -2.93
N VAL A 106 8.06 -21.06 -2.34
CA VAL A 106 7.16 -22.18 -2.02
C VAL A 106 6.32 -22.52 -3.25
N GLN A 107 5.95 -23.79 -3.38
CA GLN A 107 5.20 -24.28 -4.54
C GLN A 107 3.78 -24.69 -4.17
N ASN A 108 2.91 -24.73 -5.18
CA ASN A 108 1.57 -25.31 -5.10
C ASN A 108 0.75 -24.81 -3.89
N GLN A 109 0.72 -23.49 -3.74
CA GLN A 109 -0.04 -22.82 -2.68
C GLN A 109 -1.41 -22.33 -3.19
N VAL A 110 -2.33 -22.13 -2.26
CA VAL A 110 -3.60 -21.44 -2.45
C VAL A 110 -3.68 -20.28 -1.46
N ILE A 111 -3.95 -19.09 -1.97
CA ILE A 111 -4.11 -17.88 -1.16
C ILE A 111 -5.59 -17.56 -1.04
N TRP A 112 -6.08 -17.47 0.18
CA TRP A 112 -7.45 -17.06 0.49
C TRP A 112 -7.51 -15.59 0.83
N VAL A 113 -8.38 -14.83 0.15
CA VAL A 113 -8.48 -13.37 0.33
C VAL A 113 -9.93 -12.95 0.51
N ASP A 114 -10.23 -12.14 1.54
CA ASP A 114 -11.52 -11.47 1.70
C ASP A 114 -11.66 -10.40 0.58
N ARG A 115 -12.64 -10.60 -0.31
CA ARG A 115 -12.81 -9.72 -1.49
C ARG A 115 -13.15 -8.28 -1.11
N LYS A 116 -13.82 -8.06 0.01
CA LYS A 116 -14.25 -6.72 0.44
C LYS A 116 -13.14 -5.98 1.17
N ARG A 117 -12.35 -6.69 1.98
CA ARG A 117 -11.32 -6.08 2.82
C ARG A 117 -9.92 -6.10 2.19
N GLY A 118 -9.68 -6.97 1.21
CA GLY A 118 -8.36 -7.19 0.63
C GLY A 118 -7.36 -7.81 1.61
N VAL A 119 -7.85 -8.53 2.63
CA VAL A 119 -7.02 -9.18 3.66
C VAL A 119 -6.81 -10.63 3.29
N ILE A 120 -5.56 -11.10 3.39
CA ILE A 120 -5.23 -12.53 3.28
C ILE A 120 -5.76 -13.22 4.52
N LEU A 121 -6.66 -14.18 4.32
CA LEU A 121 -7.28 -14.97 5.37
C LEU A 121 -6.40 -16.15 5.76
N ASP A 122 -5.82 -16.82 4.75
CA ASP A 122 -4.86 -17.91 4.95
C ASP A 122 -4.10 -18.24 3.66
N VAL A 123 -3.05 -19.04 3.80
CA VAL A 123 -2.27 -19.65 2.73
C VAL A 123 -2.04 -21.11 3.06
N CYS A 124 -2.44 -22.02 2.17
CA CYS A 124 -2.32 -23.47 2.36
C CYS A 124 -1.91 -24.20 1.08
N ASP A 125 -1.54 -25.48 1.21
CA ASP A 125 -1.24 -26.34 0.07
C ASP A 125 -2.50 -26.67 -0.76
N TRP A 126 -2.32 -27.00 -2.04
CA TRP A 126 -3.42 -27.34 -2.95
C TRP A 126 -4.32 -28.47 -2.44
N GLU A 127 -3.74 -29.48 -1.79
CA GLU A 127 -4.48 -30.64 -1.28
C GLU A 127 -5.43 -30.26 -0.13
N GLU A 128 -5.05 -29.25 0.63
CA GLU A 128 -5.82 -28.74 1.76
C GLU A 128 -6.80 -27.63 1.35
N ALA A 129 -6.72 -27.15 0.11
CA ALA A 129 -7.50 -26.01 -0.36
C ALA A 129 -9.01 -26.25 -0.28
N ASP A 130 -9.50 -27.44 -0.63
CA ASP A 130 -10.94 -27.75 -0.55
C ASP A 130 -11.37 -28.19 0.86
N ALA A 131 -10.41 -28.60 1.70
CA ALA A 131 -10.64 -28.85 3.13
C ALA A 131 -10.68 -27.55 3.96
N TRP A 132 -10.07 -26.49 3.43
CA TRP A 132 -9.87 -25.24 4.13
C TRP A 132 -11.20 -24.51 4.39
N THR A 133 -11.60 -24.57 5.65
CA THR A 133 -12.72 -23.82 6.25
C THR A 133 -12.25 -23.08 7.52
N GLY A 134 -10.93 -22.90 7.69
CA GLY A 134 -10.29 -22.52 8.95
C GLY A 134 -10.82 -21.24 9.61
N TYR A 135 -11.26 -20.26 8.82
CA TYR A 135 -11.87 -19.01 9.33
C TYR A 135 -13.41 -19.05 9.42
N LEU A 136 -14.05 -20.13 8.97
CA LEU A 136 -15.50 -20.36 8.98
C LEU A 136 -15.96 -21.18 10.19
N TYR A 137 -15.05 -21.54 11.11
CA TYR A 137 -15.38 -22.31 12.31
C TYR A 137 -16.38 -21.63 13.26
N ASN A 138 -16.71 -20.35 13.06
CA ASN A 138 -17.98 -19.79 13.54
C ASN A 138 -19.09 -20.13 12.53
N ARG A 139 -19.67 -21.32 12.73
CA ARG A 139 -20.60 -22.16 11.93
C ARG A 139 -21.78 -21.54 11.16
N GLU A 140 -21.85 -20.22 10.91
CA GLU A 140 -23.00 -19.57 10.28
C GLU A 140 -22.61 -18.49 9.25
N VAL A 141 -21.64 -18.79 8.38
CA VAL A 141 -21.30 -17.88 7.28
C VAL A 141 -21.30 -18.63 5.96
N GLU A 142 -22.30 -18.34 5.13
CA GLU A 142 -22.29 -18.73 3.73
C GLU A 142 -21.16 -17.99 3.00
N VAL A 143 -20.42 -18.70 2.14
CA VAL A 143 -19.27 -18.15 1.44
C VAL A 143 -19.46 -18.31 -0.07
N GLU A 144 -19.28 -17.21 -0.79
CA GLU A 144 -19.23 -17.18 -2.24
C GLU A 144 -17.76 -17.16 -2.66
N VAL A 145 -17.29 -18.25 -3.28
CA VAL A 145 -15.88 -18.41 -3.67
C VAL A 145 -15.69 -18.06 -5.14
N THR A 146 -14.77 -17.15 -5.43
CA THR A 146 -14.28 -16.89 -6.79
C THR A 146 -12.87 -17.48 -6.94
N LYS A 147 -12.73 -18.50 -7.79
CA LYS A 147 -11.43 -19.12 -8.07
C LYS A 147 -10.65 -18.27 -9.07
N VAL A 148 -9.38 -17.98 -8.78
CA VAL A 148 -8.44 -17.29 -9.65
C VAL A 148 -7.28 -18.22 -9.92
N ASP A 149 -6.98 -18.46 -11.20
CA ASP A 149 -5.93 -19.35 -11.63
C ASP A 149 -4.70 -18.56 -12.07
N LEU A 150 -3.63 -18.62 -11.26
CA LEU A 150 -2.32 -18.04 -11.57
C LEU A 150 -1.25 -19.15 -11.66
N ARG A 151 -1.64 -20.38 -11.98
CA ARG A 151 -0.70 -21.47 -12.20
C ARG A 151 0.21 -21.14 -13.38
N GLY A 152 1.48 -21.54 -13.27
CA GLY A 152 2.53 -21.20 -14.24
C GLY A 152 3.12 -19.79 -14.07
N LEU A 153 2.63 -18.99 -13.12
CA LEU A 153 3.22 -17.70 -12.75
C LEU A 153 3.86 -17.76 -11.36
N THR A 154 4.76 -16.82 -11.10
CA THR A 154 5.36 -16.59 -9.78
C THR A 154 4.65 -15.41 -9.10
N VAL A 155 4.06 -15.66 -7.93
CA VAL A 155 3.40 -14.62 -7.14
C VAL A 155 4.36 -14.04 -6.10
N LEU A 156 4.40 -12.71 -6.05
CA LEU A 156 5.17 -11.94 -5.09
C LEU A 156 4.25 -11.06 -4.25
N PRO A 157 4.62 -10.72 -3.01
CA PRO A 157 4.05 -9.58 -2.33
C PRO A 157 4.19 -8.31 -3.19
N GLY A 158 3.24 -7.38 -3.07
CA GLY A 158 3.31 -6.12 -3.79
C GLY A 158 4.60 -5.35 -3.47
N LEU A 159 5.23 -4.78 -4.50
CA LEU A 159 6.52 -4.12 -4.36
C LEU A 159 6.39 -2.77 -3.65
N VAL A 160 7.46 -2.36 -2.98
CA VAL A 160 7.55 -1.10 -2.24
C VAL A 160 8.67 -0.25 -2.80
N ASP A 161 8.37 1.00 -3.16
CA ASP A 161 9.38 2.01 -3.49
C ASP A 161 9.43 3.08 -2.38
N VAL A 162 10.60 3.27 -1.78
CA VAL A 162 10.77 4.20 -0.65
C VAL A 162 11.24 5.59 -1.09
N HIS A 163 11.46 5.81 -2.39
CA HIS A 163 11.96 7.07 -2.93
C HIS A 163 11.37 7.37 -4.31
N VAL A 164 10.18 7.95 -4.32
CA VAL A 164 9.56 8.48 -5.55
C VAL A 164 9.42 10.00 -5.51
N HIS A 165 9.24 10.60 -6.69
CA HIS A 165 8.83 11.98 -6.88
C HIS A 165 7.78 12.03 -8.00
N PHE A 166 6.49 11.91 -7.67
CA PHE A 166 5.44 11.81 -8.70
C PHE A 166 5.18 13.11 -9.46
N PHE A 167 5.65 14.25 -8.95
CA PHE A 167 5.49 15.56 -9.58
C PHE A 167 6.63 15.91 -10.55
N LEU A 168 7.53 14.96 -10.79
CA LEU A 168 8.62 15.08 -11.74
C LEU A 168 8.50 13.99 -12.80
N HIS A 169 9.16 14.21 -13.92
CA HIS A 169 9.34 13.26 -15.00
C HIS A 169 10.85 13.15 -15.34
N PRO A 170 11.27 12.21 -16.20
CA PRO A 170 12.67 11.92 -16.44
C PRO A 170 13.50 13.16 -16.80
N TYR A 171 14.66 13.31 -16.17
CA TYR A 171 15.57 14.44 -16.41
C TYR A 171 16.18 14.47 -17.82
N SER A 172 16.07 13.35 -18.55
CA SER A 172 16.43 13.27 -19.97
C SER A 172 15.44 13.99 -20.89
N GLU A 173 14.21 14.25 -20.43
CA GLU A 173 13.19 14.98 -21.18
C GLU A 173 13.28 16.49 -20.91
N THR A 174 13.33 16.86 -19.63
CA THR A 174 13.44 18.24 -19.16
C THR A 174 14.29 18.28 -17.89
N SER A 175 15.19 19.26 -17.73
CA SER A 175 15.98 19.38 -16.51
C SER A 175 15.09 19.57 -15.27
N TRP A 176 15.58 19.14 -14.10
CA TRP A 176 14.86 19.34 -12.84
C TRP A 176 14.51 20.82 -12.62
N GLU A 177 15.43 21.73 -12.89
CA GLU A 177 15.21 23.18 -12.72
C GLU A 177 14.05 23.66 -13.59
N ASP A 178 13.98 23.22 -14.83
CA ASP A 178 12.95 23.65 -15.77
C ASP A 178 11.59 23.07 -15.41
N GLN A 179 11.55 21.81 -14.94
CA GLN A 179 10.32 21.22 -14.40
C GLN A 179 9.78 22.01 -13.21
N VAL A 180 10.64 22.39 -12.26
CA VAL A 180 10.21 23.10 -11.05
C VAL A 180 9.86 24.56 -11.32
N THR A 181 10.58 25.23 -12.22
CA THR A 181 10.47 26.70 -12.41
C THR A 181 9.61 27.13 -13.59
N LYS A 182 9.41 26.27 -14.60
CA LYS A 182 8.71 26.62 -15.85
C LYS A 182 7.40 25.88 -16.04
N GLU A 183 7.27 24.65 -15.54
CA GLU A 183 6.02 23.90 -15.67
C GLU A 183 4.98 24.37 -14.66
N SER A 184 3.72 24.42 -15.11
CA SER A 184 2.63 24.80 -14.23
C SER A 184 2.35 23.72 -13.18
N LEU A 185 1.97 24.14 -11.98
CA LEU A 185 1.57 23.22 -10.91
C LEU A 185 0.42 22.29 -11.35
N ALA A 186 -0.54 22.82 -12.13
CA ALA A 186 -1.67 22.05 -12.64
C ALA A 186 -1.21 20.92 -13.56
N GLU A 187 -0.31 21.21 -14.50
CA GLU A 187 0.24 20.21 -15.41
C GLU A 187 0.99 19.12 -14.66
N ARG A 188 1.89 19.50 -13.74
CA ARG A 188 2.65 18.56 -12.91
C ARG A 188 1.73 17.66 -12.07
N THR A 189 0.65 18.22 -11.53
CA THR A 189 -0.34 17.47 -10.74
C THR A 189 -1.11 16.47 -11.61
N ILE A 190 -1.55 16.88 -12.80
CA ILE A 190 -2.23 15.96 -13.75
C ILE A 190 -1.28 14.82 -14.14
N ARG A 191 -0.02 15.15 -14.42
CA ARG A 191 1.02 14.16 -14.77
C ARG A 191 1.29 13.17 -13.64
N ALA A 192 1.30 13.64 -12.39
CA ALA A 192 1.46 12.79 -11.21
C ALA A 192 0.39 11.68 -11.12
N THR A 193 -0.85 11.94 -11.58
CA THR A 193 -1.90 10.91 -11.65
C THR A 193 -1.54 9.78 -12.62
N VAL A 194 -0.90 10.12 -13.74
CA VAL A 194 -0.43 9.16 -14.74
C VAL A 194 0.75 8.35 -14.19
N HIS A 195 1.68 9.01 -13.51
CA HIS A 195 2.83 8.35 -12.86
C HIS A 195 2.37 7.38 -11.77
N ALA A 196 1.40 7.75 -10.94
CA ALA A 196 0.82 6.88 -9.92
C ALA A 196 0.20 5.61 -10.54
N LYS A 197 -0.59 5.75 -11.60
CA LYS A 197 -1.19 4.60 -12.31
C LYS A 197 -0.11 3.70 -12.93
N LYS A 198 0.87 4.29 -13.63
CA LYS A 198 1.97 3.52 -14.26
C LYS A 198 2.77 2.73 -13.20
N THR A 199 3.05 3.36 -12.06
CA THR A 199 3.77 2.74 -10.94
C THR A 199 2.99 1.56 -10.36
N LEU A 200 1.68 1.70 -10.17
CA LEU A 200 0.82 0.60 -9.75
C LEU A 200 0.84 -0.58 -10.74
N MET A 201 0.72 -0.28 -12.04
CA MET A 201 0.73 -1.30 -13.09
C MET A 201 2.09 -1.99 -13.25
N ALA A 202 3.18 -1.37 -12.78
CA ALA A 202 4.50 -1.99 -12.72
C ALA A 202 4.69 -2.92 -11.51
N GLY A 203 3.68 -3.05 -10.64
CA GLY A 203 3.71 -3.97 -9.48
C GLY A 203 4.06 -3.31 -8.15
N PHE A 204 4.31 -2.00 -8.12
CA PHE A 204 4.50 -1.24 -6.88
C PHE A 204 3.15 -0.89 -6.28
N THR A 205 2.79 -1.56 -5.20
CA THR A 205 1.50 -1.34 -4.52
C THR A 205 1.61 -0.32 -3.41
N THR A 206 2.83 0.01 -2.96
CA THR A 206 3.10 1.02 -1.94
C THR A 206 4.31 1.86 -2.34
N VAL A 207 4.20 3.18 -2.18
CA VAL A 207 5.33 4.08 -2.41
C VAL A 207 5.43 5.17 -1.36
N ARG A 208 6.64 5.71 -1.17
CA ARG A 208 6.90 6.89 -0.34
C ARG A 208 7.50 8.01 -1.20
N ASP A 209 6.78 9.12 -1.27
CA ASP A 209 7.28 10.34 -1.90
C ASP A 209 8.11 11.13 -0.89
N LEU A 210 9.33 11.49 -1.28
CA LEU A 210 10.29 12.20 -0.42
C LEU A 210 10.34 13.70 -0.69
N GLY A 211 9.44 14.22 -1.52
CA GLY A 211 9.34 15.65 -1.75
C GLY A 211 8.49 15.98 -2.96
N THR A 212 7.59 16.95 -2.81
CA THR A 212 6.77 17.46 -3.92
C THR A 212 7.54 18.30 -4.93
N GLU A 213 8.82 18.59 -4.67
CA GLU A 213 9.72 19.30 -5.60
C GLU A 213 9.08 20.62 -6.07
N GLY A 214 8.60 21.42 -5.12
CA GLY A 214 7.93 22.70 -5.37
C GLY A 214 6.42 22.60 -5.61
N ALA A 215 5.80 21.42 -5.57
CA ALA A 215 4.35 21.27 -5.70
C ALA A 215 3.56 21.40 -4.38
N PHE A 216 4.11 22.13 -3.39
CA PHE A 216 3.44 22.44 -2.12
C PHE A 216 2.90 21.16 -1.43
N ASP A 217 1.61 21.15 -1.08
CA ASP A 217 0.88 20.04 -0.43
C ASP A 217 0.08 19.20 -1.45
N ALA A 218 0.43 19.27 -2.75
CA ALA A 218 -0.27 18.53 -3.79
C ALA A 218 -0.16 17.01 -3.62
N ASP A 219 0.87 16.50 -2.95
CA ASP A 219 0.99 15.07 -2.63
C ASP A 219 -0.09 14.61 -1.65
N ILE A 220 -0.48 15.43 -0.68
CA ILE A 220 -1.58 15.14 0.26
C ILE A 220 -2.91 15.05 -0.51
N ALA A 221 -3.13 15.97 -1.47
CA ALA A 221 -4.30 15.94 -2.35
C ALA A 221 -4.28 14.68 -3.22
N LEU A 222 -3.14 14.36 -3.84
CA LEU A 222 -2.95 13.16 -4.65
C LEU A 222 -3.22 11.89 -3.84
N ARG A 223 -2.68 11.79 -2.62
CA ARG A 223 -2.93 10.68 -1.69
C ARG A 223 -4.43 10.48 -1.44
N THR A 224 -5.14 11.59 -1.22
CA THR A 224 -6.57 11.57 -0.96
C THR A 224 -7.33 11.08 -2.19
N SER A 225 -6.95 11.54 -3.39
CA SER A 225 -7.55 11.08 -4.66
C SER A 225 -7.28 9.61 -4.97
N LEU A 226 -6.15 9.07 -4.51
CA LEU A 226 -5.76 7.65 -4.66
C LEU A 226 -6.46 6.73 -3.65
N SER A 227 -6.84 7.25 -2.47
CA SER A 227 -7.37 6.45 -1.37
C SER A 227 -8.90 6.31 -1.44
N GLU A 228 -9.43 5.14 -1.06
CA GLU A 228 -10.89 4.90 -0.98
C GLU A 228 -11.57 5.67 0.16
N VAL A 229 -10.81 6.21 1.11
CA VAL A 229 -11.33 6.92 2.28
C VAL A 229 -10.95 8.39 2.15
N SER A 230 -11.83 9.18 1.54
CA SER A 230 -11.80 10.62 1.74
C SER A 230 -12.14 10.89 3.22
N ARG A 231 -11.18 11.41 3.99
CA ARG A 231 -11.37 11.76 5.41
C ARG A 231 -12.05 13.12 5.61
N ALA A 232 -12.40 13.81 4.52
CA ALA A 232 -13.08 15.09 4.60
C ALA A 232 -14.54 14.90 5.09
N PRO A 233 -14.99 15.67 6.10
CA PRO A 233 -16.40 15.67 6.52
C PRO A 233 -17.30 15.95 5.31
N GLY A 234 -18.36 15.14 5.11
CA GLY A 234 -19.28 15.26 3.98
C GLY A 234 -18.90 14.46 2.72
N TYR A 235 -17.77 13.74 2.73
CA TYR A 235 -17.32 12.86 1.63
C TYR A 235 -17.31 11.37 2.00
N GLU A 236 -18.22 10.96 2.88
CA GLU A 236 -18.33 9.60 3.42
C GLU A 236 -18.67 8.50 2.39
N ASN A 237 -19.03 8.90 1.17
CA ASN A 237 -19.27 7.99 0.03
C ASN A 237 -18.27 8.20 -1.13
N CYS A 238 -17.20 8.97 -0.92
CA CYS A 238 -16.26 9.27 -2.00
C CYS A 238 -15.35 8.06 -2.27
N ARG A 239 -15.68 7.35 -3.34
CA ARG A 239 -14.88 6.30 -3.96
C ARG A 239 -13.52 6.85 -4.43
N THR A 240 -12.49 6.00 -4.49
CA THR A 240 -11.20 6.32 -5.12
C THR A 240 -11.42 7.03 -6.46
N MET A 241 -10.82 8.21 -6.62
CA MET A 241 -10.97 9.04 -7.82
C MET A 241 -10.08 8.54 -8.95
N ILE A 242 -8.85 8.13 -8.63
CA ILE A 242 -7.86 7.64 -9.58
C ILE A 242 -7.13 6.41 -9.04
N PRO A 243 -6.76 5.43 -9.90
CA PRO A 243 -6.00 4.26 -9.46
C PRO A 243 -4.53 4.62 -9.19
N GLY A 244 -3.94 4.03 -8.16
CA GLY A 244 -2.51 4.07 -7.91
C GLY A 244 -2.11 3.38 -6.60
N PRO A 245 -0.83 3.41 -6.23
CA PRO A 245 -0.33 2.74 -5.04
C PRO A 245 -0.81 3.41 -3.75
N ARG A 246 -0.66 2.69 -2.63
CA ARG A 246 -0.70 3.31 -1.30
C ARG A 246 0.43 4.34 -1.21
N TYR A 247 0.05 5.59 -1.06
CA TYR A 247 0.94 6.73 -1.19
C TYR A 247 1.25 7.34 0.18
N TYR A 248 2.53 7.34 0.56
CA TYR A 248 3.05 7.98 1.77
C TYR A 248 3.76 9.27 1.40
N CYS A 249 3.34 10.36 2.03
CA CYS A 249 3.76 11.72 1.69
C CYS A 249 4.80 12.25 2.69
N ALA A 250 5.85 12.89 2.20
CA ALA A 250 6.75 13.73 3.00
C ALA A 250 6.49 15.23 2.82
N SER A 251 5.54 15.60 1.95
CA SER A 251 5.24 16.98 1.53
C SER A 251 6.47 17.73 1.06
N ARG A 252 6.80 18.83 1.72
CA ARG A 252 7.90 19.72 1.33
C ARG A 252 9.19 19.23 1.98
N ALA A 253 10.22 19.06 1.15
CA ALA A 253 11.56 18.79 1.66
C ALA A 253 12.05 19.98 2.49
N ILE A 254 12.65 19.69 3.66
CA ILE A 254 13.33 20.70 4.47
C ILE A 254 14.74 20.84 3.93
N VAL A 255 15.08 22.04 3.47
CA VAL A 255 16.37 22.34 2.86
C VAL A 255 16.97 23.61 3.49
N SER A 256 18.30 23.66 3.60
CA SER A 256 19.00 24.87 4.00
C SER A 256 19.02 25.90 2.87
N SER A 257 19.16 27.18 3.21
CA SER A 257 19.31 28.24 2.21
C SER A 257 20.51 27.96 1.29
N GLY A 258 20.28 28.00 -0.02
CA GLY A 258 21.30 27.72 -1.04
C GLY A 258 21.54 26.23 -1.33
N ALA A 259 20.80 25.31 -0.71
CA ALA A 259 20.88 23.88 -1.01
C ALA A 259 20.02 23.49 -2.24
N TYR A 260 19.89 22.18 -2.48
CA TYR A 260 19.30 21.61 -3.70
C TYR A 260 17.85 22.03 -3.96
N GLY A 261 17.05 22.32 -2.92
CA GLY A 261 15.71 22.86 -3.09
C GLY A 261 15.76 24.37 -3.30
N LYS A 262 15.68 24.83 -4.55
CA LYS A 262 15.52 26.26 -4.84
C LYS A 262 14.27 26.76 -4.11
N CYS A 263 14.47 27.72 -3.21
CA CYS A 263 13.38 28.40 -2.52
C CYS A 263 12.42 29.00 -3.55
N LEU A 264 11.18 28.50 -3.58
CA LEU A 264 10.01 29.20 -4.11
C LEU A 264 9.04 29.42 -2.96
#